data_AF-R6A2A0-F1
#
_entry.id   AF-R6A2A0-F1
#
_cell.length_a   1.000
_cell.length_b   1.000
_cell.length_c   1.000
_cell.angle_alpha   90.00
_cell.angle_beta   90.00
_cell.angle_gamma   90.00
#
_symmetry.space_group_name_H-M   'P 1'
#
loop_
_entity.id
_entity.type
_entity.pdbx_description
1 polymer ?
#
loop_
_entity_poly.entity_id
_entity_poly.type
_entity_poly.pdbx_seq_one_letter_code
_entity_poly.pdbx_strand_id
1 'polypeptide(L)'
;MSVDEFRTVIERIGHYTNYIYLHVKGEPLLHPQLGEILKICQDADMTVNLTTNATLIKEKLPVLLEYPVHQINVSLHSADDNDCIDMDSYIHNLFESCETLLDKTETEISLRLWNTKKEPFLFGEKNCTIKRHLYINVQSPFEWPDVNSTYCNERGFCQGLRQHMAILCDGTVVPCCLDGNGVMALGNILDSTLEEILSRPRSVAFMEGFKKKTAVEPLCMHCSFKERFAHKM
;
A
#
# COMPACT_ATOMS: atom_id res chain seq x y z
N MET A 1 6.84 13.97 -1.80
CA MET A 1 5.78 14.84 -2.32
C MET A 1 5.47 15.89 -1.30
N SER A 2 5.48 17.15 -1.71
CA SER A 2 5.03 18.28 -0.89
C SER A 2 3.50 18.23 -0.67
N VAL A 3 3.01 19.02 0.27
CA VAL A 3 1.57 19.13 0.55
C VAL A 3 0.79 19.68 -0.65
N ASP A 4 1.35 20.63 -1.39
CA ASP A 4 0.69 21.24 -2.56
C ASP A 4 0.60 20.27 -3.75
N GLU A 5 1.67 19.50 -3.99
CA GLU A 5 1.64 18.43 -4.98
C GLU A 5 0.61 17.36 -4.58
N PHE A 6 0.55 16.98 -3.30
CA PHE A 6 -0.43 16.00 -2.82
C PHE A 6 -1.86 16.52 -2.94
N ARG A 7 -2.12 17.79 -2.66
CA ARG A 7 -3.43 18.43 -2.91
C ARG A 7 -3.83 18.30 -4.37
N THR A 8 -2.90 18.62 -5.28
CA THR A 8 -3.09 18.47 -6.73
C THR A 8 -3.42 17.02 -7.10
N VAL A 9 -2.75 16.04 -6.48
CA VAL A 9 -3.05 14.62 -6.67
C VAL A 9 -4.49 14.30 -6.26
N ILE A 10 -4.90 14.67 -5.04
CA ILE A 10 -6.25 14.38 -4.51
C ILE A 10 -7.33 15.00 -5.40
N GLU A 11 -7.15 16.24 -5.85
CA GLU A 11 -8.06 16.91 -6.78
C GLU A 11 -8.19 16.15 -8.11
N ARG A 12 -7.08 15.65 -8.67
CA ARG A 12 -7.07 14.96 -9.97
C ARG A 12 -7.59 13.52 -9.90
N ILE A 13 -7.55 12.87 -8.74
CA ILE A 13 -8.05 11.49 -8.58
C ILE A 13 -9.46 11.41 -8.00
N GLY A 14 -9.99 12.50 -7.44
CA GLY A 14 -11.22 12.50 -6.65
C GLY A 14 -12.47 11.99 -7.39
N HIS A 15 -12.52 12.12 -8.71
CA HIS A 15 -13.63 11.59 -9.53
C HIS A 15 -13.53 10.08 -9.83
N TYR A 16 -12.39 9.46 -9.56
CA TYR A 16 -12.12 8.05 -9.88
C TYR A 16 -12.22 7.13 -8.68
N THR A 17 -11.95 7.65 -7.48
CA THR A 17 -11.88 6.86 -6.25
C THR A 17 -12.13 7.75 -5.05
N ASN A 18 -12.77 7.19 -4.03
CA ASN A 18 -12.80 7.72 -2.68
C ASN A 18 -11.89 6.92 -1.73
N TYR A 19 -11.05 6.01 -2.24
CA TYR A 19 -10.08 5.25 -1.46
C TYR A 19 -8.65 5.67 -1.82
N ILE A 20 -7.83 5.88 -0.80
CA ILE A 20 -6.39 6.10 -0.94
C ILE A 20 -5.61 5.22 0.03
N TYR A 21 -4.51 4.65 -0.46
CA TYR A 21 -3.60 3.84 0.33
C TYR A 21 -2.26 4.55 0.43
N LEU A 22 -1.95 5.15 1.58
CA LEU A 22 -0.68 5.82 1.83
C LEU A 22 0.41 4.77 2.09
N HIS A 23 1.05 4.34 1.00
CA HIS A 23 2.16 3.40 0.93
C HIS A 23 2.71 3.36 -0.51
N VAL A 24 3.92 2.81 -0.70
CA VAL A 24 4.41 2.10 -1.90
C VAL A 24 5.68 1.38 -1.43
N LYS A 25 6.78 2.13 -1.36
CA LYS A 25 8.08 1.74 -0.82
C LYS A 25 8.60 2.91 0.01
N GLY A 26 8.34 2.86 1.32
CA GLY A 26 8.65 3.93 2.27
C GLY A 26 7.82 3.83 3.55
N GLU A 27 8.06 4.75 4.48
CA GLU A 27 7.35 4.83 5.77
C GLU A 27 6.57 6.16 5.85
N PRO A 28 5.25 6.16 5.67
CA PRO A 28 4.44 7.38 5.68
C PRO A 28 4.51 8.17 6.98
N LEU A 29 4.73 7.51 8.13
CA LEU A 29 4.84 8.22 9.42
C LEU A 29 6.09 9.11 9.52
N LEU A 30 7.07 8.96 8.63
CA LEU A 30 8.22 9.87 8.53
C LEU A 30 7.88 11.21 7.88
N HIS A 31 6.72 11.34 7.21
CA HIS A 31 6.40 12.58 6.51
C HIS A 31 6.24 13.74 7.49
N PRO A 32 7.02 14.84 7.37
CA PRO A 32 7.02 15.92 8.36
C PRO A 32 5.67 16.64 8.43
N GLN A 33 4.93 16.65 7.32
CA GLN A 33 3.63 17.29 7.19
C GLN A 33 2.49 16.26 7.11
N LEU A 34 2.63 15.09 7.76
CA LEU A 34 1.61 14.03 7.73
C LEU A 34 0.21 14.54 8.11
N GLY A 35 0.10 15.41 9.12
CA GLY A 35 -1.19 15.97 9.53
C GLY A 35 -1.88 16.76 8.42
N GLU A 36 -1.13 17.59 7.67
CA GLU A 36 -1.68 18.33 6.53
C GLU A 36 -2.15 17.40 5.40
N ILE A 37 -1.38 16.33 5.14
CA ILE A 37 -1.74 15.30 4.15
C ILE A 37 -3.04 14.60 4.55
N LEU A 38 -3.17 14.16 5.81
CA LEU A 38 -4.38 13.51 6.30
C LEU A 38 -5.58 14.47 6.34
N LYS A 39 -5.35 15.74 6.67
CA LYS A 39 -6.37 16.78 6.60
C LYS A 39 -6.89 16.95 5.17
N ILE A 40 -6.02 17.00 4.16
CA ILE A 40 -6.44 17.07 2.75
C ILE A 40 -7.34 15.89 2.39
N CYS A 41 -6.94 14.67 2.80
CA CYS A 41 -7.77 13.49 2.57
C CYS A 41 -9.14 13.61 3.24
N GLN A 42 -9.20 14.06 4.50
CA GLN A 42 -10.45 14.24 5.23
C GLN A 42 -11.34 15.31 4.58
N ASP A 43 -10.78 16.47 4.22
CA ASP A 43 -11.49 17.56 3.54
C ASP A 43 -12.08 17.09 2.18
N ALA A 44 -11.45 16.11 1.53
CA ALA A 44 -11.86 15.53 0.25
C ALA A 44 -12.71 14.24 0.38
N ASP A 45 -13.15 13.88 1.59
CA ASP A 45 -13.92 12.66 1.88
C ASP A 45 -13.24 11.35 1.41
N MET A 46 -11.90 11.32 1.50
CA MET A 46 -11.11 10.15 1.14
C MET A 46 -11.04 9.15 2.30
N THR A 47 -11.38 7.89 2.00
CA THR A 47 -11.19 6.74 2.88
C THR A 47 -9.72 6.33 2.88
N VAL A 48 -8.99 6.77 3.91
CA VAL A 48 -7.54 6.59 4.02
C VAL A 48 -7.19 5.24 4.63
N ASN A 49 -6.35 4.49 3.92
CA ASN A 49 -5.68 3.29 4.41
C ASN A 49 -4.18 3.60 4.58
N LEU A 50 -3.66 3.48 5.79
CA LEU A 50 -2.26 3.73 6.10
C LEU A 50 -1.52 2.39 6.21
N THR A 51 -0.32 2.27 5.66
CA THR A 51 0.59 1.15 5.95
C THR A 51 1.85 1.70 6.61
N THR A 52 2.26 1.10 7.73
CA THR A 52 3.41 1.55 8.52
C THR A 52 4.17 0.36 9.13
N ASN A 53 5.45 0.51 9.40
CA ASN A 53 6.24 -0.37 10.26
C ASN A 53 5.98 -0.11 11.77
N ALA A 54 5.23 0.96 12.09
CA ALA A 54 4.85 1.40 13.43
C ALA A 54 5.99 1.81 14.37
N THR A 55 7.23 2.00 13.89
CA THR A 55 8.33 2.47 14.75
C THR A 55 8.10 3.89 15.30
N LEU A 56 7.32 4.70 14.56
CA LEU A 56 6.93 6.06 14.94
C LEU A 56 5.47 6.20 15.37
N ILE A 57 4.74 5.09 15.56
CA ILE A 57 3.29 5.15 15.80
C ILE A 57 2.95 5.93 17.08
N LYS A 58 3.74 5.74 18.15
CA LYS A 58 3.56 6.46 19.42
C LYS A 58 3.84 7.95 19.29
N GLU A 59 4.87 8.33 18.55
CA GLU A 59 5.19 9.74 18.27
C GLU A 59 4.08 10.41 17.44
N LYS A 60 3.56 9.70 16.42
CA LYS A 60 2.52 10.22 15.53
C LYS A 60 1.10 10.03 16.04
N LEU A 61 0.92 9.45 17.23
CA LEU A 61 -0.38 9.19 17.84
C LEU A 61 -1.27 10.45 17.93
N PRO A 62 -0.79 11.65 18.31
CA PRO A 62 -1.62 12.85 18.31
C PRO A 62 -2.21 13.18 16.94
N VAL A 63 -1.42 13.05 15.88
CA VAL A 63 -1.86 13.31 14.49
C VAL A 63 -2.88 12.28 14.04
N LEU A 64 -2.67 11.00 14.37
CA LEU A 64 -3.59 9.90 14.02
C LEU A 64 -4.92 9.98 14.80
N LEU A 65 -4.93 10.61 15.99
CA LEU A 65 -6.13 10.89 16.75
C LEU A 65 -6.89 12.12 16.25
N GLU A 66 -6.16 13.15 15.80
CA GLU A 66 -6.76 14.36 15.22
C GLU A 66 -7.36 14.08 13.83
N TYR A 67 -6.68 13.26 13.02
CA TYR A 67 -7.10 12.85 11.69
C TYR A 67 -7.18 11.32 11.60
N PRO A 68 -8.19 10.69 12.20
CA PRO A 68 -8.34 9.23 12.18
C PRO A 68 -8.50 8.72 10.75
N VAL A 69 -7.77 7.67 10.44
CA VAL A 69 -7.83 6.99 9.13
C VAL A 69 -8.80 5.82 9.22
N HIS A 70 -9.28 5.33 8.07
CA HIS A 70 -10.18 4.19 8.05
C HIS A 70 -9.49 2.91 8.55
N GLN A 71 -8.26 2.66 8.09
CA GLN A 71 -7.52 1.46 8.46
C GLN A 71 -6.01 1.72 8.56
N ILE A 72 -5.38 1.19 9.60
CA ILE A 72 -3.91 1.13 9.76
C ILE A 72 -3.46 -0.31 9.60
N ASN A 73 -2.55 -0.54 8.66
CA ASN A 73 -1.94 -1.83 8.42
C ASN A 73 -0.47 -1.83 8.89
N VAL A 74 -0.20 -2.53 9.99
CA VAL A 74 1.12 -2.58 10.61
C VAL A 74 1.91 -3.75 10.06
N SER A 75 3.02 -3.49 9.37
CA SER A 75 3.92 -4.52 8.85
C SER A 75 4.90 -4.98 9.94
N LEU A 76 4.41 -5.74 10.93
CA LEU A 76 5.18 -6.19 12.10
C LEU A 76 6.52 -6.87 11.76
N HIS A 77 6.54 -7.65 10.69
CA HIS A 77 7.73 -8.37 10.22
C HIS A 77 8.89 -7.44 9.81
N SER A 78 8.63 -6.16 9.55
CA SER A 78 9.68 -5.19 9.18
C SER A 78 10.46 -4.62 10.36
N ALA A 79 10.01 -4.87 11.60
CA ALA A 79 10.75 -4.46 12.80
C ALA A 79 12.00 -5.32 13.03
N ASP A 80 11.93 -6.61 12.69
CA ASP A 80 13.03 -7.56 12.84
C ASP A 80 14.24 -7.26 11.94
N ASP A 81 14.03 -6.53 10.83
CA ASP A 81 15.10 -6.14 9.89
C ASP A 81 15.96 -4.96 10.41
N ASN A 82 15.61 -4.37 11.57
CA ASN A 82 16.34 -3.27 12.19
C ASN A 82 17.05 -3.76 13.47
N ASP A 83 18.34 -4.05 13.36
CA ASP A 83 19.21 -4.52 14.46
C ASP A 83 19.26 -3.59 15.69
N CYS A 84 18.75 -2.36 15.58
CA CYS A 84 18.77 -1.34 16.63
C CYS A 84 17.44 -1.17 17.39
N ILE A 85 16.41 -1.98 17.09
CA ILE A 85 15.11 -1.87 17.78
C ILE A 85 15.07 -2.80 18.99
N ASP A 86 14.82 -2.22 20.16
CA ASP A 86 14.42 -2.99 21.33
C ASP A 86 12.98 -3.51 21.14
N MET A 87 12.86 -4.81 20.91
CA MET A 87 11.58 -5.43 20.54
C MET A 87 10.53 -5.34 21.64
N ASP A 88 10.93 -5.43 22.91
CA ASP A 88 10.01 -5.31 24.04
C ASP A 88 9.38 -3.91 24.09
N SER A 89 10.20 -2.87 23.98
CA SER A 89 9.72 -1.49 23.90
C SER A 89 8.89 -1.23 22.64
N TYR A 90 9.28 -1.79 21.49
CA TYR A 90 8.52 -1.65 20.24
C TYR A 90 7.12 -2.23 20.37
N ILE A 91 7.01 -3.49 20.83
CA ILE A 91 5.73 -4.17 21.01
C ILE A 91 4.87 -3.42 22.04
N HIS A 92 5.47 -3.02 23.17
CA HIS A 92 4.75 -2.24 24.18
C HIS A 92 4.18 -0.93 23.62
N ASN A 93 5.01 -0.13 22.94
CA ASN A 93 4.59 1.15 22.34
C ASN A 93 3.52 0.96 21.25
N LEU A 94 3.63 -0.11 20.44
CA LEU A 94 2.62 -0.44 19.44
C LEU A 94 1.27 -0.75 20.08
N PHE A 95 1.21 -1.69 21.04
CA PHE A 95 -0.05 -2.07 21.66
C PHE A 95 -0.66 -0.94 22.48
N GLU A 96 0.14 -0.14 23.19
CA GLU A 96 -0.35 1.07 23.88
C GLU A 96 -0.99 2.07 22.89
N SER A 97 -0.35 2.28 21.74
CA SER A 97 -0.87 3.17 20.70
C SER A 97 -2.14 2.61 20.06
N CYS A 98 -2.19 1.29 19.81
CA CYS A 98 -3.40 0.61 19.34
C CYS A 98 -4.55 0.81 20.31
N GLU A 99 -4.40 0.49 21.60
CA GLU A 99 -5.47 0.68 22.59
C GLU A 99 -5.96 2.12 22.62
N THR A 100 -5.04 3.10 22.59
CA THR A 100 -5.42 4.52 22.55
C THR A 100 -6.23 4.89 21.31
N LEU A 101 -5.88 4.37 20.14
CA LEU A 101 -6.62 4.60 18.89
C LEU A 101 -8.00 3.93 18.92
N LEU A 102 -8.08 2.70 19.42
CA LEU A 102 -9.33 1.93 19.51
C LEU A 102 -10.32 2.54 20.51
N ASP A 103 -9.82 3.18 21.57
CA ASP A 103 -10.66 3.84 22.57
C ASP A 103 -11.23 5.18 22.09
N LYS A 104 -10.59 5.82 21.09
CA LYS A 104 -10.91 7.20 20.67
C LYS A 104 -11.41 7.33 19.25
N THR A 105 -11.31 6.28 18.44
CA THR A 105 -11.62 6.29 17.01
C THR A 105 -12.26 4.98 16.58
N GLU A 106 -12.87 4.95 15.40
CA GLU A 106 -13.34 3.72 14.75
C GLU A 106 -12.32 3.18 13.73
N THR A 107 -11.04 3.49 13.92
CA THR A 107 -9.95 3.03 13.04
C THR A 107 -9.80 1.51 13.14
N GLU A 108 -9.80 0.83 12.00
CA GLU A 108 -9.47 -0.59 11.93
C GLU A 108 -7.95 -0.79 11.96
N ILE A 109 -7.44 -1.69 12.81
CA ILE A 109 -5.99 -1.96 12.90
C ILE A 109 -5.72 -3.42 12.54
N SER A 110 -4.89 -3.63 11.50
CA SER A 110 -4.45 -4.95 11.07
C SER A 110 -2.94 -5.13 11.26
N LEU A 111 -2.56 -6.02 12.17
CA LEU A 111 -1.20 -6.43 12.42
C LEU A 111 -0.80 -7.53 11.42
N ARG A 112 0.12 -7.24 10.51
CA ARG A 112 0.51 -8.12 9.39
C ARG A 112 1.84 -8.84 9.65
N LEU A 113 1.75 -10.15 9.87
CA LEU A 113 2.89 -11.06 10.00
C LEU A 113 3.08 -11.85 8.71
N TRP A 114 3.97 -11.36 7.84
CA TRP A 114 4.20 -11.95 6.51
C TRP A 114 5.54 -12.70 6.43
N ASN A 115 5.95 -13.36 7.52
CA ASN A 115 7.23 -14.05 7.64
C ASN A 115 7.10 -15.59 7.58
N THR A 116 5.88 -16.13 7.54
CA THR A 116 5.65 -17.57 7.74
C THR A 116 5.66 -18.33 6.41
N LYS A 117 6.79 -18.96 6.09
CA LYS A 117 7.00 -19.72 4.85
C LYS A 117 6.33 -21.10 4.84
N LYS A 118 6.24 -21.77 5.99
CA LYS A 118 5.76 -23.17 6.10
C LYS A 118 4.30 -23.28 6.53
N GLU A 119 3.88 -22.45 7.48
CA GLU A 119 2.52 -22.47 8.04
C GLU A 119 2.01 -21.03 8.17
N PRO A 120 1.39 -20.45 7.13
CA PRO A 120 0.88 -19.07 7.15
C PRO A 120 -0.44 -18.97 7.92
N PHE A 121 -0.51 -19.61 9.09
CA PHE A 121 -1.68 -19.68 9.94
C PHE A 121 -1.28 -19.40 11.38
N LEU A 122 -2.11 -18.64 12.09
CA LEU A 122 -2.07 -18.51 13.53
C LEU A 122 -3.30 -19.23 14.08
N PHE A 123 -3.10 -20.24 14.94
CA PHE A 123 -4.19 -21.08 15.46
C PHE A 123 -5.08 -21.73 14.36
N GLY A 124 -4.51 -22.01 13.19
CA GLY A 124 -5.23 -22.59 12.05
C GLY A 124 -5.97 -21.56 11.16
N GLU A 125 -5.91 -20.27 11.50
CA GLU A 125 -6.57 -19.19 10.75
C GLU A 125 -5.56 -18.22 10.12
N LYS A 126 -5.92 -17.63 8.99
CA LYS A 126 -5.10 -16.57 8.34
C LYS A 126 -5.37 -15.18 8.89
N ASN A 127 -6.55 -14.99 9.48
CA ASN A 127 -7.01 -13.75 10.08
C ASN A 127 -7.60 -14.09 11.44
N CYS A 128 -7.05 -13.53 12.51
CA CYS A 128 -7.62 -13.68 13.84
C CYS A 128 -8.00 -12.30 14.37
N THR A 129 -9.17 -12.21 15.00
CA THR A 129 -9.57 -11.03 15.75
C THR A 129 -8.95 -11.10 17.15
N ILE A 130 -8.17 -10.09 17.52
CA ILE A 130 -7.63 -9.94 18.88
C ILE A 130 -8.67 -9.25 19.76
N LYS A 131 -9.27 -8.16 19.26
CA LYS A 131 -10.29 -7.35 19.92
C LYS A 131 -11.12 -6.63 18.84
N ARG A 132 -12.24 -6.00 19.22
CA ARG A 132 -13.00 -5.11 18.30
C ARG A 132 -12.02 -4.12 17.65
N HIS A 133 -12.04 -4.04 16.32
CA HIS A 133 -11.16 -3.21 15.48
C HIS A 133 -9.65 -3.52 15.54
N LEU A 134 -9.25 -4.66 16.11
CA LEU A 134 -7.86 -5.11 16.13
C LEU A 134 -7.72 -6.55 15.66
N TYR A 135 -6.99 -6.72 14.57
CA TYR A 135 -6.81 -8.01 13.89
C TYR A 135 -5.35 -8.34 13.72
N ILE A 136 -5.06 -9.64 13.60
CA ILE A 136 -3.78 -10.15 13.13
C ILE A 136 -3.99 -10.93 11.84
N ASN A 137 -3.24 -10.56 10.80
CA ASN A 137 -3.23 -11.21 9.50
C ASN A 137 -1.88 -11.89 9.29
N VAL A 138 -1.92 -13.20 9.03
CA VAL A 138 -0.76 -14.00 8.67
C VAL A 138 -0.83 -14.37 7.21
N GLN A 139 0.28 -14.15 6.48
CA GLN A 139 0.41 -14.57 5.09
C GLN A 139 1.82 -15.05 4.80
N SER A 140 1.94 -15.82 3.71
CA SER A 140 3.26 -16.10 3.14
C SER A 140 3.84 -14.82 2.54
N PRO A 141 5.16 -14.60 2.67
CA PRO A 141 5.83 -13.48 2.02
C PRO A 141 5.59 -13.52 0.51
N PHE A 142 5.69 -12.34 -0.11
CA PHE A 142 5.76 -12.23 -1.56
C PHE A 142 7.16 -11.77 -1.96
N GLU A 143 7.57 -12.12 -3.16
CA GLU A 143 8.80 -11.63 -3.74
C GLU A 143 8.49 -10.36 -4.54
N TRP A 144 9.26 -9.30 -4.27
CA TRP A 144 9.18 -8.09 -5.08
C TRP A 144 9.65 -8.42 -6.50
N PRO A 145 8.95 -7.95 -7.54
CA PRO A 145 9.36 -8.20 -8.91
C PRO A 145 10.67 -7.50 -9.21
N ASP A 146 11.56 -8.19 -9.93
CA ASP A 146 12.80 -7.66 -10.47
C ASP A 146 12.93 -8.13 -11.92
N VAL A 147 13.18 -7.19 -12.84
CA VAL A 147 13.40 -7.48 -14.27
C VAL A 147 14.60 -8.40 -14.52
N ASN A 148 15.52 -8.53 -13.54
CA ASN A 148 16.67 -9.42 -13.62
C ASN A 148 16.45 -10.76 -12.89
N SER A 149 15.25 -11.01 -12.36
CA SER A 149 14.95 -12.26 -11.67
C SER A 149 14.90 -13.46 -12.63
N THR A 150 15.15 -14.66 -12.10
CA THR A 150 15.11 -15.92 -12.87
C THR A 150 13.69 -16.32 -13.24
N TYR A 151 12.69 -15.87 -12.49
CA TYR A 151 11.28 -16.11 -12.81
C TYR A 151 10.84 -15.18 -13.94
N CYS A 152 10.33 -15.75 -15.03
CA CYS A 152 9.76 -15.00 -16.14
C CYS A 152 8.58 -15.79 -16.72
N ASN A 153 7.40 -15.17 -16.73
CA ASN A 153 6.18 -15.74 -17.28
C ASN A 153 5.32 -14.61 -17.85
N GLU A 154 5.04 -14.64 -19.15
CA GLU A 154 4.16 -13.68 -19.81
C GLU A 154 2.68 -13.98 -19.57
N ARG A 155 2.32 -15.24 -19.29
CA ARG A 155 0.92 -15.64 -19.16
C ARG A 155 0.44 -15.34 -17.74
N GLY A 156 -0.66 -14.61 -17.60
CA GLY A 156 -1.19 -14.28 -16.28
C GLY A 156 -2.29 -13.24 -16.28
N PHE A 157 -2.88 -13.03 -15.11
CA PHE A 157 -3.88 -12.01 -14.88
C PHE A 157 -3.47 -11.10 -13.72
N CYS A 158 -3.68 -9.80 -13.86
CA CYS A 158 -3.43 -8.81 -12.82
C CYS A 158 -4.57 -7.80 -12.74
N GLN A 159 -4.67 -7.13 -11.59
CA GLN A 159 -5.66 -6.09 -11.31
C GLN A 159 -5.09 -4.67 -11.45
N GLY A 160 -3.79 -4.52 -11.75
CA GLY A 160 -3.17 -3.23 -12.01
C GLY A 160 -3.88 -2.47 -13.14
N LEU A 161 -4.01 -1.16 -12.99
CA LEU A 161 -4.86 -0.24 -13.77
C LEU A 161 -6.36 -0.57 -13.85
N ARG A 162 -6.79 -1.76 -13.45
CA ARG A 162 -8.20 -2.19 -13.49
C ARG A 162 -8.93 -1.92 -12.19
N GLN A 163 -8.23 -2.00 -11.05
CA GLN A 163 -8.78 -1.78 -9.72
C GLN A 163 -7.90 -0.88 -8.86
N HIS A 164 -6.62 -0.73 -9.22
CA HIS A 164 -5.68 0.10 -8.49
C HIS A 164 -4.55 0.57 -9.41
N MET A 165 -3.85 1.59 -8.95
CA MET A 165 -2.61 2.11 -9.51
C MET A 165 -1.79 2.70 -8.36
N ALA A 166 -0.54 3.11 -8.62
CA ALA A 166 0.25 3.86 -7.65
C ALA A 166 0.70 5.20 -8.25
N ILE A 167 0.84 6.20 -7.38
CA ILE A 167 1.43 7.49 -7.69
C ILE A 167 2.66 7.61 -6.80
N LEU A 168 3.84 7.72 -7.41
CA LEU A 168 5.11 7.83 -6.70
C LEU A 168 5.31 9.24 -6.12
N CYS A 169 6.33 9.39 -5.29
CA CYS A 169 6.54 10.62 -4.50
C CYS A 169 6.88 11.86 -5.34
N ASP A 170 7.21 11.68 -6.61
CA ASP A 170 7.49 12.68 -7.64
C ASP A 170 6.29 12.92 -8.58
N GLY A 171 5.15 12.26 -8.34
CA GLY A 171 3.95 12.33 -9.18
C GLY A 171 3.90 11.29 -10.31
N THR A 172 4.93 10.46 -10.49
CA THR A 172 4.94 9.42 -11.53
C THR A 172 3.81 8.40 -11.29
N VAL A 173 2.97 8.17 -12.28
CA VAL A 173 1.89 7.18 -12.26
C VAL A 173 2.40 5.84 -12.77
N VAL A 174 2.21 4.79 -11.98
CA VAL A 174 2.60 3.41 -12.30
C VAL A 174 1.41 2.43 -12.17
N PRO A 175 1.42 1.28 -12.87
CA PRO A 175 0.30 0.35 -12.90
C PRO A 175 -0.09 -0.28 -11.55
N CYS A 176 0.86 -0.43 -10.62
CA CYS A 176 0.63 -0.98 -9.28
C CYS A 176 1.75 -0.61 -8.30
N CYS A 177 1.51 -0.81 -7.00
CA CYS A 177 2.48 -0.51 -5.95
C CYS A 177 3.73 -1.40 -5.95
N LEU A 178 3.74 -2.51 -6.70
CA LEU A 178 4.94 -3.34 -6.86
C LEU A 178 6.00 -2.71 -7.77
N ASP A 179 5.64 -1.64 -8.50
CA ASP A 179 6.56 -0.86 -9.32
C ASP A 179 7.12 0.37 -8.59
N GLY A 180 7.65 0.16 -7.38
CA GLY A 180 8.13 1.24 -6.53
C GLY A 180 9.35 2.00 -7.08
N ASN A 181 10.01 1.48 -8.12
CA ASN A 181 11.14 2.12 -8.80
C ASN A 181 10.70 2.83 -10.11
N GLY A 182 9.42 2.81 -10.49
CA GLY A 182 8.93 3.53 -11.66
C GLY A 182 9.32 2.95 -13.02
N VAL A 183 9.59 1.64 -13.12
CA VAL A 183 10.01 0.97 -14.37
C VAL A 183 8.91 1.07 -15.44
N MET A 184 7.65 1.02 -15.01
CA MET A 184 6.48 1.09 -15.86
C MET A 184 5.80 2.47 -15.81
N ALA A 185 6.57 3.56 -15.76
CA ALA A 185 6.04 4.92 -15.77
C ALA A 185 5.07 5.16 -16.94
N LEU A 186 3.85 5.59 -16.63
CA LEU A 186 2.77 5.86 -17.60
C LEU A 186 2.64 7.36 -17.91
N GLY A 187 3.08 8.21 -17.00
CA GLY A 187 3.03 9.66 -17.05
C GLY A 187 3.24 10.26 -15.66
N ASN A 188 3.12 11.58 -15.54
CA ASN A 188 3.19 12.27 -14.26
C ASN A 188 1.86 13.00 -14.01
N ILE A 189 1.25 12.73 -12.86
CA ILE A 189 -0.06 13.28 -12.48
C ILE A 189 -0.01 14.78 -12.17
N LEU A 190 1.18 15.37 -12.00
CA LEU A 190 1.36 16.81 -11.84
C LEU A 190 1.32 17.54 -13.19
N ASP A 191 1.75 16.87 -14.26
CA ASP A 191 1.85 17.43 -15.61
C ASP A 191 0.61 17.17 -16.48
N SER A 192 -0.10 16.05 -16.25
CA SER A 192 -1.24 15.61 -17.08
C SER A 192 -2.40 15.13 -16.21
N THR A 193 -3.61 15.12 -16.78
CA THR A 193 -4.77 14.54 -16.08
C THR A 193 -4.65 13.02 -16.02
N LEU A 194 -5.34 12.39 -15.07
CA LEU A 194 -5.34 10.93 -14.99
C LEU A 194 -5.97 10.30 -16.24
N GLU A 195 -7.03 10.91 -16.78
CA GLU A 195 -7.68 10.47 -18.03
C GLU A 195 -6.69 10.42 -19.19
N GLU A 196 -5.93 11.49 -19.39
CA GLU A 196 -4.91 11.58 -20.43
C GLU A 196 -3.88 10.46 -20.25
N ILE A 197 -3.36 10.26 -19.03
CA ILE A 197 -2.37 9.23 -18.73
C ILE A 197 -2.93 7.83 -19.04
N LEU A 198 -4.17 7.54 -18.65
CA LEU A 198 -4.80 6.25 -18.87
C LEU A 198 -5.17 6.00 -20.34
N SER A 199 -5.40 7.05 -21.13
CA SER A 199 -5.69 6.97 -22.56
C SER A 199 -4.46 6.70 -23.44
N ARG A 200 -3.24 6.86 -22.89
CA ARG A 200 -1.99 6.69 -23.65
C ARG A 200 -1.80 5.25 -24.14
N PRO A 201 -1.09 5.06 -25.27
CA PRO A 201 -0.88 3.73 -25.85
C PRO A 201 -0.30 2.69 -24.88
N ARG A 202 0.64 3.08 -24.00
CA ARG A 202 1.24 2.17 -23.00
C ARG A 202 0.22 1.70 -21.97
N SER A 203 -0.57 2.61 -21.41
CA SER A 203 -1.65 2.31 -20.44
C SER A 203 -2.74 1.43 -21.06
N VAL A 204 -3.16 1.74 -22.28
CA VAL A 204 -4.13 0.94 -23.03
C VAL A 204 -3.58 -0.46 -23.32
N ALA A 205 -2.33 -0.56 -23.79
CA ALA A 205 -1.69 -1.84 -24.04
C ALA A 205 -1.57 -2.70 -22.77
N PHE A 206 -1.24 -2.09 -21.62
CA PHE A 206 -1.21 -2.76 -20.32
C PHE A 206 -2.56 -3.40 -19.98
N MET A 207 -3.63 -2.62 -20.07
CA MET A 207 -4.99 -3.09 -19.77
C MET A 207 -5.45 -4.17 -20.74
N GLU A 208 -5.23 -3.99 -22.05
CA GLU A 208 -5.60 -4.97 -23.08
C GLU A 208 -4.79 -6.27 -22.98
N GLY A 209 -3.51 -6.18 -22.61
CA GLY A 209 -2.66 -7.34 -22.34
C GLY A 209 -3.29 -8.24 -21.27
N PHE A 210 -3.58 -7.69 -20.09
CA PHE A 210 -4.16 -8.48 -19.01
C PHE A 210 -5.62 -8.92 -19.25
N LYS A 211 -6.38 -8.21 -20.10
CA LYS A 211 -7.67 -8.72 -20.61
C LYS A 211 -7.48 -10.00 -21.43
N LYS A 212 -6.40 -10.09 -22.20
CA LYS A 212 -5.99 -11.27 -22.99
C LYS A 212 -5.14 -12.28 -22.20
N LYS A 213 -5.00 -12.09 -20.88
CA LYS A 213 -4.20 -12.93 -19.98
C LYS A 213 -2.69 -12.93 -20.29
N THR A 214 -2.17 -11.79 -20.75
CA THR A 214 -0.77 -11.61 -21.10
C THR A 214 -0.19 -10.36 -20.42
N ALA A 215 0.90 -10.52 -19.68
CA ALA A 215 1.72 -9.44 -19.17
C ALA A 215 2.55 -8.85 -20.31
N VAL A 216 2.33 -7.57 -20.62
CA VAL A 216 3.02 -6.86 -21.72
C VAL A 216 4.21 -6.01 -21.26
N GLU A 217 4.31 -5.76 -19.95
CA GLU A 217 5.42 -5.01 -19.36
C GLU A 217 6.49 -5.95 -18.79
N PRO A 218 7.79 -5.64 -18.95
CA PRO A 218 8.87 -6.50 -18.46
C PRO A 218 8.75 -6.84 -16.97
N LEU A 219 8.51 -5.84 -16.11
CA LEU A 219 8.38 -6.07 -14.67
C LEU A 219 7.22 -7.02 -14.34
N CYS A 220 6.12 -6.96 -15.09
CA CYS A 220 4.99 -7.88 -14.93
C CYS A 220 5.31 -9.32 -15.36
N MET A 221 6.14 -9.51 -16.40
CA MET A 221 6.60 -10.84 -16.80
C MET A 221 7.39 -11.49 -15.66
N HIS A 222 8.19 -10.70 -14.95
CA HIS A 222 8.99 -11.11 -13.80
C HIS A 222 8.25 -11.04 -12.44
N CYS A 223 6.96 -10.71 -12.43
CA CYS A 223 6.19 -10.63 -11.20
C CYS A 223 5.44 -11.94 -10.91
N SER A 224 5.84 -12.68 -9.87
CA SER A 224 5.15 -13.91 -9.45
C SER A 224 3.83 -13.64 -8.72
N PHE A 225 3.56 -12.38 -8.33
CA PHE A 225 2.30 -12.00 -7.68
C PHE A 225 1.06 -12.30 -8.52
N LYS A 226 1.19 -12.29 -9.86
CA LYS A 226 0.09 -12.62 -10.78
C LYS A 226 -0.40 -14.07 -10.62
N GLU A 227 0.44 -14.98 -10.12
CA GLU A 227 0.06 -16.37 -9.86
C GLU A 227 -0.99 -16.49 -8.73
N ARG A 228 -1.11 -15.48 -7.87
CA ARG A 228 -2.19 -15.42 -6.85
C ARG A 228 -3.58 -15.35 -7.50
N PHE A 229 -3.65 -14.98 -8.78
CA PHE A 229 -4.88 -14.94 -9.56
C PHE A 229 -5.03 -16.12 -10.53
N ALA A 230 -4.27 -17.22 -10.35
CA ALA A 230 -4.33 -18.39 -11.22
C ALA A 230 -5.74 -18.98 -11.37
N HIS A 231 -6.59 -18.87 -10.35
CA HIS A 231 -8.00 -19.27 -10.40
C HIS A 231 -8.86 -18.44 -11.39
N LYS A 232 -8.35 -17.31 -11.87
CA LYS A 232 -8.98 -16.43 -12.88
C LYS A 232 -8.38 -16.61 -14.27
N MET A 233 -7.49 -17.58 -14.45
CA MET A 233 -6.85 -17.90 -15.73
C MET A 233 -7.76 -18.70 -16.64
#